data_AF-A0A355RJJ9-F1
#
_entry.id   AF-A0A355RJJ9-F1
#
_cell.length_a   1.000
_cell.length_b   1.000
_cell.length_c   1.000
_cell.angle_alpha   90.00
_cell.angle_beta   90.00
_cell.angle_gamma   90.00
#
_symmetry.space_group_name_H-M   'P 1'
#
loop_
_entity.id
_entity.type
_entity.pdbx_description
1 polymer ?
#
loop_
_entity_poly.entity_id
_entity_poly.type
_entity_poly.pdbx_seq_one_letter_code
_entity_poly.pdbx_strand_id
1 'polypeptide(L)'
;EKTAQIADLEGEKSLLMSQQEALNLALATARSEIDKSVEEARRKAAERDALEALIASLKTENSDQKSFLNQQSADLQALQQRLSAEEEARLLEAAAAQALRKKLENADAELTAMSLALEEQRRTAEETLTMLAAAKAAQELVAARLQDSVLALNAAQLQLADRDQDIQRLQSKVADSIAELDQTEVALAAALARQVLLEDQIATFQRQRAQLEIQERTLSQTQAQQADEIKRLQTALSNSEKSRTESQDNQSSALELAKALQAQLSAALAAVAQAEDARALLQAKVDSTTKELDAAMSEAATQAANQAAAQAAQIAQAETAKASLEENLAAALAAKLAAETDMNKVAAQLKAALAAKLAADQDLAAQLDAREQQKILLQQAQQTLLDTSQELQQSDAQLLKAERQAAALNQQVAALRQQLAKVSDLLEISEEKDIESQAQLQNLGNRLNAALARAASEQRRRLKLEEAERQRLEAEKLKLEA
;
A
#
# COMPACT_ATOMS: atom_id res chain seq x y z
N GLU A 1 199.41 80.23 -2.45
CA GLU A 1 198.14 80.87 -2.02
C GLU A 1 197.02 80.74 -3.05
N LYS A 2 197.12 81.31 -4.27
CA LYS A 2 196.00 81.26 -5.25
C LYS A 2 195.45 79.87 -5.64
N THR A 3 196.23 78.80 -5.48
CA THR A 3 195.79 77.42 -5.79
C THR A 3 194.89 76.80 -4.73
N ALA A 4 194.90 77.27 -3.48
CA ALA A 4 194.05 76.74 -2.42
C ALA A 4 192.59 77.22 -2.57
N GLN A 5 192.39 78.50 -2.90
CA GLN A 5 191.05 79.09 -3.07
C GLN A 5 190.23 78.48 -4.21
N ILE A 6 190.88 77.89 -5.23
CA ILE A 6 190.16 77.20 -6.32
C ILE A 6 189.60 75.87 -5.84
N ALA A 7 190.37 75.11 -5.04
CA ALA A 7 189.93 73.83 -4.49
C ALA A 7 188.74 73.98 -3.51
N ASP A 8 188.75 75.01 -2.67
CA ASP A 8 187.63 75.30 -1.77
C ASP A 8 186.35 75.67 -2.54
N LEU A 9 186.46 76.51 -3.58
CA LEU A 9 185.31 76.90 -4.43
C LEU A 9 184.77 75.74 -5.27
N GLU A 10 185.63 74.82 -5.73
CA GLU A 10 185.19 73.58 -6.39
C GLU A 10 184.51 72.63 -5.40
N GLY A 11 184.98 72.58 -4.15
CA GLY A 11 184.35 71.88 -3.03
C GLY A 11 182.95 72.41 -2.72
N GLU A 12 182.79 73.71 -2.48
CA GLU A 12 181.48 74.35 -2.24
C GLU A 12 180.53 74.14 -3.42
N LYS A 13 181.02 74.26 -4.66
CA LYS A 13 180.20 74.00 -5.85
C LYS A 13 179.70 72.56 -5.92
N SER A 14 180.54 71.57 -5.57
CA SER A 14 180.12 70.16 -5.51
C SER A 14 179.05 69.93 -4.43
N LEU A 15 179.20 70.58 -3.27
CA LEU A 15 178.25 70.51 -2.17
C LEU A 15 176.89 71.13 -2.56
N LEU A 16 176.91 72.29 -3.23
CA LEU A 16 175.72 72.96 -3.73
C LEU A 16 175.00 72.17 -4.83
N MET A 17 175.73 71.53 -5.76
CA MET A 17 175.11 70.64 -6.75
C MET A 17 174.50 69.40 -6.08
N SER A 18 175.19 68.79 -5.10
CA SER A 18 174.63 67.66 -4.34
C SER A 18 173.38 68.05 -3.53
N GLN A 19 173.36 69.25 -2.93
CA GLN A 19 172.16 69.79 -2.27
C GLN A 19 171.03 70.10 -3.27
N GLN A 20 171.35 70.62 -4.46
CA GLN A 20 170.38 70.87 -5.51
C GLN A 20 169.78 69.57 -6.07
N GLU A 21 170.58 68.52 -6.25
CA GLU A 21 170.14 67.18 -6.63
C GLU A 21 169.25 66.56 -5.55
N ALA A 22 169.64 66.65 -4.27
CA ALA A 22 168.84 66.20 -3.14
C ALA A 22 167.49 66.95 -3.04
N LEU A 23 167.48 68.26 -3.25
CA LEU A 23 166.26 69.08 -3.32
C LEU A 23 165.38 68.71 -4.51
N ASN A 24 165.95 68.52 -5.70
CA ASN A 24 165.21 68.10 -6.89
C ASN A 24 164.62 66.69 -6.71
N LEU A 25 165.35 65.76 -6.09
CA LEU A 25 164.87 64.43 -5.76
C LEU A 25 163.73 64.50 -4.72
N ALA A 26 163.90 65.27 -3.64
CA ALA A 26 162.85 65.49 -2.64
C ALA A 26 161.60 66.12 -3.26
N LEU A 27 161.75 67.08 -4.17
CA LEU A 27 160.66 67.71 -4.91
C LEU A 27 159.96 66.71 -5.85
N ALA A 28 160.70 65.82 -6.51
CA ALA A 28 160.14 64.77 -7.36
C ALA A 28 159.37 63.72 -6.54
N THR A 29 159.90 63.30 -5.39
CA THR A 29 159.22 62.39 -4.47
C THR A 29 157.95 63.03 -3.92
N ALA A 30 158.03 64.26 -3.42
CA ALA A 30 156.87 65.01 -2.91
C ALA A 30 155.80 65.22 -4.00
N ARG A 31 156.19 65.47 -5.25
CA ARG A 31 155.24 65.53 -6.38
C ARG A 31 154.58 64.17 -6.62
N SER A 32 155.32 63.07 -6.64
CA SER A 32 154.75 61.73 -6.81
C SER A 32 153.81 61.32 -5.67
N GLU A 33 154.11 61.73 -4.43
CA GLU A 33 153.22 61.54 -3.27
C GLU A 33 151.96 62.41 -3.37
N ILE A 34 152.09 63.67 -3.79
CA ILE A 34 150.95 64.56 -4.05
C ILE A 34 150.07 63.98 -5.15
N ASP A 35 150.63 63.59 -6.30
CA ASP A 35 149.87 63.01 -7.42
C ASP A 35 149.11 61.73 -6.99
N LYS A 36 149.76 60.85 -6.22
CA LYS A 36 149.07 59.69 -5.61
C LYS A 36 147.93 60.11 -4.68
N SER A 37 148.15 61.10 -3.82
CA SER A 37 147.12 61.59 -2.90
C SER A 37 145.95 62.27 -3.63
N VAL A 38 146.21 62.93 -4.76
CA VAL A 38 145.19 63.54 -5.63
C VAL A 38 144.38 62.48 -6.36
N GLU A 39 145.01 61.44 -6.89
CA GLU A 39 144.30 60.31 -7.50
C GLU A 39 143.50 59.50 -6.46
N GLU A 40 144.04 59.29 -5.25
CA GLU A 40 143.25 58.71 -4.15
C GLU A 40 142.05 59.59 -3.75
N ALA A 41 142.21 60.91 -3.71
CA ALA A 41 141.12 61.84 -3.42
C ALA A 41 140.05 61.83 -4.53
N ARG A 42 140.48 61.80 -5.80
CA ARG A 42 139.58 61.63 -6.97
C ARG A 42 138.83 60.31 -6.91
N ARG A 43 139.51 59.21 -6.59
CA ARG A 43 138.88 57.89 -6.46
C ARG A 43 137.85 57.87 -5.33
N LYS A 44 138.19 58.41 -4.15
CA LYS A 44 137.27 58.52 -3.00
C LYS A 44 136.08 59.45 -3.30
N ALA A 45 136.26 60.50 -4.10
CA ALA A 45 135.17 61.35 -4.56
C ALA A 45 134.24 60.59 -5.53
N ALA A 46 134.79 59.91 -6.54
CA ALA A 46 134.00 59.10 -7.47
C ALA A 46 133.26 57.93 -6.77
N GLU A 47 133.91 57.26 -5.81
CA GLU A 47 133.28 56.25 -4.94
C GLU A 47 132.10 56.85 -4.15
N ARG A 48 132.27 58.05 -3.58
CA ARG A 48 131.21 58.76 -2.87
C ARG A 48 130.05 59.13 -3.79
N ASP A 49 130.32 59.73 -4.95
CA ASP A 49 129.29 60.17 -5.88
C ASP A 49 128.47 58.98 -6.41
N ALA A 50 129.13 57.85 -6.67
CA ALA A 50 128.47 56.60 -7.05
C ALA A 50 127.59 56.02 -5.92
N LEU A 51 128.07 56.06 -4.66
CA LEU A 51 127.29 55.65 -3.49
C LEU A 51 126.10 56.60 -3.23
N GLU A 52 126.28 57.90 -3.43
CA GLU A 52 125.23 58.91 -3.25
C GLU A 52 124.13 58.76 -4.33
N ALA A 53 124.52 58.45 -5.58
CA ALA A 53 123.59 58.07 -6.64
C ALA A 53 122.85 56.75 -6.34
N LEU A 54 123.54 55.73 -5.81
CA LEU A 54 122.90 54.47 -5.40
C LEU A 54 121.90 54.68 -4.25
N ILE A 55 122.25 55.51 -3.25
CA ILE A 55 121.34 55.88 -2.15
C ILE A 55 120.12 56.64 -2.68
N ALA A 56 120.29 57.52 -3.68
CA ALA A 56 119.17 58.21 -4.32
C ALA A 56 118.26 57.23 -5.06
N SER A 57 118.82 56.30 -5.84
CA SER A 57 118.07 55.24 -6.53
C SER A 57 117.27 54.37 -5.54
N LEU A 58 117.93 53.85 -4.50
CA LEU A 58 117.29 53.02 -3.46
C LEU A 58 116.21 53.78 -2.67
N LYS A 59 116.35 55.09 -2.45
CA LYS A 59 115.29 55.91 -1.84
C LYS A 59 114.07 56.03 -2.75
N THR A 60 114.28 56.20 -4.06
CA THR A 60 113.20 56.24 -5.05
C THR A 60 112.49 54.89 -5.12
N GLU A 61 113.23 53.78 -5.27
CA GLU A 61 112.69 52.43 -5.30
C GLU A 61 111.90 52.08 -4.01
N ASN A 62 112.38 52.49 -2.84
CA ASN A 62 111.69 52.29 -1.57
C ASN A 62 110.42 53.16 -1.45
N SER A 63 110.45 54.39 -1.97
CA SER A 63 109.25 55.24 -2.08
C SER A 63 108.20 54.62 -3.00
N ASP A 64 108.63 54.10 -4.15
CA ASP A 64 107.75 53.48 -5.13
C ASP A 64 107.15 52.17 -4.60
N GLN A 65 107.97 51.30 -3.97
CA GLN A 65 107.50 50.11 -3.25
C GLN A 65 106.51 50.47 -2.15
N LYS A 66 106.75 51.53 -1.38
CA LYS A 66 105.82 51.99 -0.34
C LYS A 66 104.51 52.50 -0.93
N SER A 67 104.54 53.17 -2.08
CA SER A 67 103.33 53.58 -2.81
C SER A 67 102.54 52.37 -3.31
N PHE A 68 103.22 51.35 -3.84
CA PHE A 68 102.62 50.11 -4.34
C PHE A 68 102.00 49.27 -3.22
N LEU A 69 102.68 49.15 -2.07
CA LEU A 69 102.14 48.47 -0.88
C LEU A 69 100.90 49.18 -0.32
N ASN A 70 100.91 50.51 -0.27
CA ASN A 70 99.73 51.29 0.13
C ASN A 70 98.56 51.06 -0.84
N GLN A 71 98.82 51.00 -2.15
CA GLN A 71 97.79 50.76 -3.15
C GLN A 71 97.25 49.32 -3.07
N GLN A 72 98.10 48.30 -2.92
CA GLN A 72 97.65 46.93 -2.65
C GLN A 72 96.84 46.82 -1.37
N SER A 73 97.22 47.53 -0.31
CA SER A 73 96.48 47.53 0.95
C SER A 73 95.08 48.13 0.80
N ALA A 74 94.94 49.21 0.01
CA ALA A 74 93.65 49.79 -0.33
C ALA A 74 92.81 48.86 -1.23
N ASP A 75 93.41 48.24 -2.24
CA ASP A 75 92.73 47.28 -3.12
C ASP A 75 92.25 46.05 -2.35
N LEU A 76 93.05 45.53 -1.41
CA LEU A 76 92.66 44.44 -0.51
C LEU A 76 91.50 44.83 0.40
N GLN A 77 91.51 46.04 0.99
CA GLN A 77 90.38 46.53 1.79
C GLN A 77 89.11 46.66 0.94
N ALA A 78 89.20 47.19 -0.28
CA ALA A 78 88.07 47.33 -1.19
C ALA A 78 87.51 45.96 -1.64
N LEU A 79 88.39 44.99 -1.90
CA LEU A 79 88.01 43.60 -2.18
C LEU A 79 87.35 42.93 -0.97
N GLN A 80 87.87 43.14 0.24
CA GLN A 80 87.34 42.57 1.47
C GLN A 80 85.96 43.13 1.80
N GLN A 81 85.74 44.45 1.62
CA GLN A 81 84.42 45.08 1.75
C GLN A 81 83.41 44.58 0.70
N ARG A 82 83.86 44.37 -0.55
CA ARG A 82 83.01 43.77 -1.59
C ARG A 82 82.65 42.32 -1.28
N LEU A 83 83.60 41.53 -0.80
CA LEU A 83 83.36 40.14 -0.44
C LEU A 83 82.36 40.05 0.72
N SER A 84 82.52 40.86 1.78
CA SER A 84 81.56 40.85 2.90
C SER A 84 80.15 41.30 2.48
N ALA A 85 80.04 42.29 1.58
CA ALA A 85 78.74 42.72 1.06
C ALA A 85 78.08 41.65 0.17
N GLU A 86 78.87 40.92 -0.62
CA GLU A 86 78.39 39.80 -1.44
C GLU A 86 77.98 38.58 -0.59
N GLU A 87 78.72 38.30 0.49
CA GLU A 87 78.38 37.26 1.48
C GLU A 87 77.08 37.61 2.21
N GLU A 88 76.90 38.86 2.63
CA GLU A 88 75.65 39.34 3.25
C GLU A 88 74.47 39.28 2.25
N ALA A 89 74.67 39.69 1.00
CA ALA A 89 73.68 39.57 -0.07
C ALA A 89 73.27 38.10 -0.32
N ARG A 90 74.25 37.17 -0.38
CA ARG A 90 73.98 35.72 -0.50
C ARG A 90 73.21 35.14 0.68
N LEU A 91 73.48 35.59 1.90
CA LEU A 91 72.74 35.14 3.09
C LEU A 91 71.29 35.64 3.06
N LEU A 92 71.07 36.88 2.62
CA LEU A 92 69.72 37.43 2.41
C LEU A 92 68.97 36.70 1.29
N GLU A 93 69.63 36.43 0.15
CA GLU A 93 69.06 35.68 -0.98
C GLU A 93 68.69 34.24 -0.57
N ALA A 94 69.58 33.55 0.16
CA ALA A 94 69.30 32.21 0.69
C ALA A 94 68.14 32.20 1.70
N ALA A 95 68.03 33.22 2.56
CA ALA A 95 66.91 33.37 3.48
C ALA A 95 65.59 33.66 2.74
N ALA A 96 65.61 34.51 1.72
CA ALA A 96 64.46 34.78 0.86
C ALA A 96 64.00 33.51 0.11
N ALA A 97 64.94 32.74 -0.47
CA ALA A 97 64.65 31.48 -1.14
C ALA A 97 64.07 30.41 -0.18
N GLN A 98 64.55 30.34 1.07
CA GLN A 98 63.92 29.48 2.09
C GLN A 98 62.51 29.93 2.47
N ALA A 99 62.27 31.24 2.58
CA ALA A 99 60.94 31.78 2.85
C ALA A 99 59.98 31.50 1.70
N LEU A 100 60.44 31.61 0.44
CA LEU A 100 59.65 31.27 -0.75
C LEU A 100 59.30 29.77 -0.79
N ARG A 101 60.28 28.89 -0.53
CA ARG A 101 60.03 27.43 -0.46
C ARG A 101 58.97 27.07 0.59
N LYS A 102 59.02 27.66 1.79
CA LYS A 102 58.00 27.45 2.82
C LYS A 102 56.62 27.96 2.41
N LYS A 103 56.55 29.07 1.66
CA LYS A 103 55.26 29.56 1.11
C LYS A 103 54.69 28.60 0.07
N LEU A 104 55.53 28.05 -0.82
CA LEU A 104 55.10 27.08 -1.82
C LEU A 104 54.64 25.77 -1.17
N GLU A 105 55.41 25.23 -0.21
CA GLU A 105 55.04 24.03 0.56
C GLU A 105 53.69 24.19 1.30
N ASN A 106 53.45 25.37 1.89
CA ASN A 106 52.16 25.68 2.50
C ASN A 106 51.03 25.82 1.45
N ALA A 107 51.29 26.45 0.31
CA ALA A 107 50.30 26.59 -0.77
C ALA A 107 49.92 25.23 -1.38
N ASP A 108 50.87 24.31 -1.56
CA ASP A 108 50.61 22.94 -2.00
C ASP A 108 49.75 22.17 -0.98
N ALA A 109 50.00 22.37 0.32
CA ALA A 109 49.18 21.80 1.39
C ALA A 109 47.75 22.39 1.40
N GLU A 110 47.60 23.70 1.22
CA GLU A 110 46.29 24.37 1.10
C GLU A 110 45.52 23.92 -0.15
N LEU A 111 46.18 23.79 -1.30
CA LEU A 111 45.59 23.24 -2.53
C LEU A 111 45.16 21.78 -2.37
N THR A 112 45.95 20.97 -1.67
CA THR A 112 45.60 19.57 -1.36
C THR A 112 44.39 19.50 -0.44
N ALA A 113 44.34 20.33 0.61
CA ALA A 113 43.21 20.41 1.53
C ALA A 113 41.93 20.92 0.83
N MET A 114 42.04 21.93 -0.04
CA MET A 114 40.93 22.44 -0.83
C MET A 114 40.42 21.42 -1.85
N SER A 115 41.31 20.62 -2.45
CA SER A 115 40.95 19.54 -3.37
C SER A 115 40.16 18.43 -2.64
N LEU A 116 40.66 17.98 -1.49
CA LEU A 116 39.95 17.02 -0.63
C LEU A 116 38.57 17.53 -0.20
N ALA A 117 38.46 18.80 0.21
CA ALA A 117 37.18 19.41 0.56
C ALA A 117 36.21 19.51 -0.63
N LEU A 118 36.71 19.72 -1.85
CA LEU A 118 35.90 19.74 -3.07
C LEU A 118 35.40 18.33 -3.45
N GLU A 119 36.23 17.30 -3.26
CA GLU A 119 35.85 15.90 -3.46
C GLU A 119 34.77 15.46 -2.46
N GLU A 120 34.88 15.86 -1.19
CA GLU A 120 33.87 15.63 -0.14
C GLU A 120 32.53 16.34 -0.48
N GLN A 121 32.60 17.57 -1.00
CA GLN A 121 31.42 18.30 -1.48
C GLN A 121 30.78 17.66 -2.71
N ARG A 122 31.57 17.12 -3.65
CA ARG A 122 31.04 16.33 -4.77
C ARG A 122 30.33 15.08 -4.31
N ARG A 123 30.95 14.32 -3.41
CA ARG A 123 30.38 13.11 -2.85
C ARG A 123 29.05 13.36 -2.15
N THR A 124 28.98 14.39 -1.30
CA THR A 124 27.72 14.77 -0.62
C THR A 124 26.65 15.28 -1.61
N ALA A 125 27.03 15.93 -2.71
CA ALA A 125 26.11 16.26 -3.81
C ALA A 125 25.60 15.00 -4.55
N GLU A 126 26.44 13.99 -4.78
CA GLU A 126 26.04 12.72 -5.39
C GLU A 126 25.12 11.90 -4.47
N GLU A 127 25.44 11.84 -3.17
CA GLU A 127 24.60 11.18 -2.16
C GLU A 127 23.22 11.85 -2.02
N THR A 128 23.16 13.19 -2.04
CA THR A 128 21.88 13.93 -2.00
C THR A 128 21.09 13.83 -3.31
N LEU A 129 21.73 13.82 -4.48
CA LEU A 129 21.06 13.52 -5.76
C LEU A 129 20.51 12.09 -5.79
N THR A 130 21.21 11.13 -5.20
CA THR A 130 20.75 9.75 -5.08
C THR A 130 19.53 9.64 -4.15
N MET A 131 19.55 10.33 -3.00
CA MET A 131 18.37 10.46 -2.13
C MET A 131 17.19 11.14 -2.84
N LEU A 132 17.43 12.21 -3.62
CA LEU A 132 16.39 12.89 -4.39
C LEU A 132 15.76 11.95 -5.44
N ALA A 133 16.57 11.15 -6.13
CA ALA A 133 16.10 10.18 -7.10
C ALA A 133 15.24 9.09 -6.42
N ALA A 134 15.67 8.58 -5.26
CA ALA A 134 14.90 7.63 -4.46
C ALA A 134 13.58 8.22 -3.94
N ALA A 135 13.59 9.48 -3.47
CA ALA A 135 12.40 10.18 -3.02
C ALA A 135 11.38 10.40 -4.16
N LYS A 136 11.84 10.79 -5.35
CA LYS A 136 10.99 10.92 -6.54
C LYS A 136 10.37 9.58 -6.96
N ALA A 137 11.16 8.50 -6.98
CA ALA A 137 10.65 7.16 -7.28
C ALA A 137 9.60 6.69 -6.23
N ALA A 138 9.80 7.01 -4.95
CA ALA A 138 8.81 6.75 -3.91
C ALA A 138 7.53 7.59 -4.11
N GLN A 139 7.65 8.87 -4.50
CA GLN A 139 6.53 9.75 -4.79
C GLN A 139 5.70 9.25 -5.99
N GLU A 140 6.34 8.81 -7.07
CA GLU A 140 5.68 8.20 -8.24
C GLU A 140 4.95 6.90 -7.86
N LEU A 141 5.55 6.05 -7.01
CA LEU A 141 4.93 4.83 -6.53
C LEU A 141 3.71 5.10 -5.63
N VAL A 142 3.77 6.14 -4.78
CA VAL A 142 2.62 6.59 -3.98
C VAL A 142 1.52 7.17 -4.88
N ALA A 143 1.87 7.94 -5.91
CA ALA A 143 0.91 8.47 -6.87
C ALA A 143 0.19 7.34 -7.65
N ALA A 144 0.92 6.31 -8.09
CA ALA A 144 0.34 5.12 -8.71
C ALA A 144 -0.63 4.38 -7.77
N ARG A 145 -0.24 4.13 -6.51
CA ARG A 145 -1.12 3.52 -5.50
C ARG A 145 -2.36 4.36 -5.20
N LEU A 146 -2.24 5.69 -5.20
CA LEU A 146 -3.38 6.60 -5.07
C LEU A 146 -4.33 6.44 -6.25
N GLN A 147 -3.81 6.40 -7.48
CA GLN A 147 -4.62 6.18 -8.68
C GLN A 147 -5.34 4.83 -8.65
N ASP A 148 -4.64 3.74 -8.28
CA ASP A 148 -5.23 2.41 -8.12
C ASP A 148 -6.33 2.39 -7.04
N SER A 149 -6.10 3.05 -5.90
CA SER A 149 -7.11 3.10 -4.82
C SER A 149 -8.35 3.93 -5.20
N VAL A 150 -8.18 5.00 -5.98
CA VAL A 150 -9.30 5.78 -6.57
C VAL A 150 -10.08 4.94 -7.58
N LEU A 151 -9.39 4.17 -8.44
CA LEU A 151 -10.06 3.25 -9.38
C LEU A 151 -10.83 2.15 -8.64
N ALA A 152 -10.25 1.56 -7.60
CA ALA A 152 -10.91 0.57 -6.74
C ALA A 152 -12.13 1.17 -6.02
N LEU A 153 -12.04 2.40 -5.52
CA LEU A 153 -13.13 3.10 -4.86
C LEU A 153 -14.28 3.44 -5.83
N ASN A 154 -13.97 3.87 -7.05
CA ASN A 154 -14.96 4.07 -8.11
C ASN A 154 -15.65 2.76 -8.51
N ALA A 155 -14.89 1.65 -8.60
CA ALA A 155 -15.45 0.33 -8.87
C ALA A 155 -16.39 -0.15 -7.73
N ALA A 156 -16.02 0.10 -6.47
CA ALA A 156 -16.88 -0.19 -5.32
C ALA A 156 -18.15 0.67 -5.31
N GLN A 157 -18.06 1.95 -5.69
CA GLN A 157 -19.25 2.82 -5.85
C GLN A 157 -20.20 2.32 -6.94
N LEU A 158 -19.67 1.86 -8.08
CA LEU A 158 -20.48 1.23 -9.14
C LEU A 158 -21.17 -0.05 -8.65
N GLN A 159 -20.48 -0.90 -7.89
CA GLN A 159 -21.08 -2.09 -7.27
C GLN A 159 -22.17 -1.73 -6.25
N LEU A 160 -21.99 -0.68 -5.45
CA LEU A 160 -23.02 -0.20 -4.53
C LEU A 160 -24.26 0.29 -5.29
N ALA A 161 -24.10 1.03 -6.38
CA ALA A 161 -25.22 1.47 -7.21
C ALA A 161 -26.00 0.30 -7.86
N ASP A 162 -25.30 -0.75 -8.29
CA ASP A 162 -25.92 -1.98 -8.82
C ASP A 162 -26.66 -2.76 -7.70
N ARG A 163 -26.07 -2.84 -6.50
CA ARG A 163 -26.72 -3.38 -5.30
C ARG A 163 -27.98 -2.60 -4.90
N ASP A 164 -27.97 -1.28 -4.97
CA ASP A 164 -29.15 -0.45 -4.70
C ASP A 164 -30.27 -0.69 -5.72
N GLN A 165 -29.94 -0.90 -7.00
CA GLN A 165 -30.92 -1.33 -8.01
C GLN A 165 -31.47 -2.73 -7.73
N ASP A 166 -30.64 -3.69 -7.33
CA ASP A 166 -31.10 -5.02 -6.93
C ASP A 166 -32.01 -4.96 -5.70
N ILE A 167 -31.70 -4.13 -4.70
CA ILE A 167 -32.54 -3.89 -3.53
C ILE A 167 -33.91 -3.33 -3.95
N GLN A 168 -33.94 -2.35 -4.86
CA GLN A 168 -35.21 -1.81 -5.39
C GLN A 168 -36.02 -2.87 -6.16
N ARG A 169 -35.37 -3.72 -6.97
CA ARG A 169 -36.02 -4.86 -7.66
C ARG A 169 -36.56 -5.92 -6.69
N LEU A 170 -35.87 -6.14 -5.57
CA LEU A 170 -36.35 -7.05 -4.51
C LEU A 170 -37.51 -6.43 -3.73
N GLN A 171 -37.44 -5.14 -3.40
CA GLN A 171 -38.53 -4.41 -2.74
C GLN A 171 -39.80 -4.38 -3.59
N SER A 172 -39.71 -4.15 -4.90
CA SER A 172 -40.87 -4.21 -5.79
C SER A 172 -41.46 -5.63 -5.85
N LYS A 173 -40.62 -6.66 -6.00
CA LYS A 173 -41.09 -8.07 -5.95
C LYS A 173 -41.77 -8.43 -4.62
N VAL A 174 -41.25 -7.94 -3.50
CA VAL A 174 -41.87 -8.14 -2.18
C VAL A 174 -43.23 -7.43 -2.10
N ALA A 175 -43.35 -6.21 -2.63
CA ALA A 175 -44.62 -5.50 -2.71
C ALA A 175 -45.64 -6.23 -3.61
N ASP A 176 -45.20 -6.74 -4.77
CA ASP A 176 -46.02 -7.54 -5.69
C ASP A 176 -46.50 -8.83 -4.99
N SER A 177 -45.61 -9.56 -4.31
CA SER A 177 -45.97 -10.77 -3.56
C SER A 177 -46.88 -10.49 -2.35
N ILE A 178 -46.77 -9.33 -1.70
CA ILE A 178 -47.73 -8.92 -0.67
C ILE A 178 -49.11 -8.67 -1.29
N ALA A 179 -49.17 -7.98 -2.43
CA ALA A 179 -50.44 -7.75 -3.15
C ALA A 179 -51.07 -9.06 -3.69
N GLU A 180 -50.27 -10.04 -4.11
CA GLU A 180 -50.75 -11.39 -4.43
C GLU A 180 -51.29 -12.10 -3.17
N LEU A 181 -50.59 -12.02 -2.03
CA LEU A 181 -51.06 -12.60 -0.78
C LEU A 181 -52.40 -11.98 -0.34
N ASP A 182 -52.53 -10.65 -0.32
CA ASP A 182 -53.78 -9.95 -0.01
C ASP A 182 -54.93 -10.41 -0.92
N GLN A 183 -54.66 -10.58 -2.23
CA GLN A 183 -55.65 -11.13 -3.17
C GLN A 183 -56.04 -12.58 -2.84
N THR A 184 -55.08 -13.43 -2.45
CA THR A 184 -55.38 -14.81 -2.05
C THR A 184 -56.15 -14.88 -0.72
N GLU A 185 -55.88 -14.00 0.24
CA GLU A 185 -56.64 -13.90 1.49
C GLU A 185 -58.09 -13.47 1.22
N VAL A 186 -58.31 -12.47 0.37
CA VAL A 186 -59.65 -12.04 -0.06
C VAL A 186 -60.38 -13.16 -0.81
N ALA A 187 -59.69 -13.88 -1.70
CA ALA A 187 -60.26 -15.02 -2.43
C ALA A 187 -60.63 -16.18 -1.49
N LEU A 188 -59.78 -16.47 -0.48
CA LEU A 188 -60.04 -17.48 0.54
C LEU A 188 -61.23 -17.07 1.44
N ALA A 189 -61.30 -15.82 1.87
CA ALA A 189 -62.43 -15.29 2.64
C ALA A 189 -63.75 -15.40 1.85
N ALA A 190 -63.74 -15.08 0.55
CA ALA A 190 -64.88 -15.25 -0.33
C ALA A 190 -65.27 -16.73 -0.53
N ALA A 191 -64.30 -17.64 -0.63
CA ALA A 191 -64.53 -19.08 -0.73
C ALA A 191 -65.15 -19.64 0.57
N LEU A 192 -64.64 -19.24 1.74
CA LEU A 192 -65.19 -19.61 3.05
C LEU A 192 -66.61 -19.06 3.25
N ALA A 193 -66.86 -17.80 2.88
CA ALA A 193 -68.22 -17.23 2.92
C ALA A 193 -69.19 -18.00 2.01
N ARG A 194 -68.74 -18.43 0.82
CA ARG A 194 -69.52 -19.28 -0.08
C ARG A 194 -69.76 -20.68 0.51
N GLN A 195 -68.78 -21.26 1.22
CA GLN A 195 -68.95 -22.53 1.92
C GLN A 195 -70.04 -22.42 2.99
N VAL A 196 -69.99 -21.40 3.86
CA VAL A 196 -71.01 -21.17 4.90
C VAL A 196 -72.41 -21.00 4.29
N LEU A 197 -72.52 -20.28 3.17
CA LEU A 197 -73.79 -20.16 2.43
C LEU A 197 -74.30 -21.50 1.90
N LEU A 198 -73.41 -22.35 1.38
CA LEU A 198 -73.77 -23.70 0.91
C LEU A 198 -74.19 -24.61 2.08
N GLU A 199 -73.55 -24.49 3.25
CA GLU A 199 -73.92 -25.22 4.46
C GLU A 199 -75.32 -24.83 4.97
N ASP A 200 -75.67 -23.54 4.97
CA ASP A 200 -77.04 -23.08 5.32
C ASP A 200 -78.09 -23.49 4.26
N GLN A 201 -77.73 -23.48 2.98
CA GLN A 201 -78.58 -24.04 1.91
C GLN A 201 -78.81 -25.53 2.12
N ILE A 202 -77.77 -26.32 2.44
CA ILE A 202 -77.89 -27.76 2.74
C ILE A 202 -78.77 -27.96 3.97
N ALA A 203 -78.58 -27.19 5.05
CA ALA A 203 -79.43 -27.27 6.25
C ALA A 203 -80.90 -26.93 5.91
N THR A 204 -81.13 -25.95 5.04
CA THR A 204 -82.47 -25.59 4.56
C THR A 204 -83.10 -26.69 3.72
N PHE A 205 -82.36 -27.30 2.78
CA PHE A 205 -82.84 -28.46 2.01
C PHE A 205 -83.11 -29.68 2.89
N GLN A 206 -82.30 -29.92 3.93
CA GLN A 206 -82.55 -30.98 4.91
C GLN A 206 -83.85 -30.74 5.70
N ARG A 207 -84.12 -29.49 6.13
CA ARG A 207 -85.40 -29.13 6.76
C ARG A 207 -86.59 -29.31 5.82
N GLN A 208 -86.47 -28.89 4.56
CA GLN A 208 -87.51 -29.10 3.54
C GLN A 208 -87.75 -30.59 3.28
N ARG A 209 -86.70 -31.41 3.17
CA ARG A 209 -86.84 -32.85 2.98
C ARG A 209 -87.51 -33.52 4.18
N ALA A 210 -87.15 -33.14 5.41
CA ALA A 210 -87.81 -33.62 6.62
C ALA A 210 -89.30 -33.23 6.67
N GLN A 211 -89.67 -32.03 6.19
CA GLN A 211 -91.07 -31.61 6.06
C GLN A 211 -91.82 -32.44 5.01
N LEU A 212 -91.21 -32.73 3.86
CA LEU A 212 -91.78 -33.59 2.83
C LEU A 212 -91.94 -35.04 3.32
N GLU A 213 -90.94 -35.60 4.01
CA GLU A 213 -91.00 -36.93 4.62
C GLU A 213 -92.14 -37.02 5.67
N ILE A 214 -92.42 -35.94 6.41
CA ILE A 214 -93.59 -35.86 7.32
C ILE A 214 -94.90 -35.81 6.51
N GLN A 215 -94.99 -34.98 5.47
CA GLN A 215 -96.18 -34.89 4.61
C GLN A 215 -96.51 -36.21 3.92
N GLU A 216 -95.51 -36.92 3.38
CA GLU A 216 -95.68 -38.26 2.78
C GLU A 216 -96.18 -39.27 3.81
N ARG A 217 -95.64 -39.27 5.03
CA ARG A 217 -96.14 -40.12 6.13
C ARG A 217 -97.58 -39.80 6.50
N THR A 218 -97.95 -38.52 6.60
CA THR A 218 -99.34 -38.11 6.86
C THR A 218 -100.26 -38.51 5.72
N LEU A 219 -99.89 -38.28 4.46
CA LEU A 219 -100.64 -38.71 3.28
C LEU A 219 -100.83 -40.24 3.25
N SER A 220 -99.77 -41.00 3.52
CA SER A 220 -99.82 -42.47 3.60
C SER A 220 -100.75 -42.95 4.73
N GLN A 221 -100.70 -42.31 5.90
CA GLN A 221 -101.63 -42.58 7.01
C GLN A 221 -103.08 -42.25 6.63
N THR A 222 -103.34 -41.12 5.98
CA THR A 222 -104.68 -40.75 5.50
C THR A 222 -105.19 -41.72 4.43
N GLN A 223 -104.34 -42.16 3.49
CA GLN A 223 -104.68 -43.18 2.50
C GLN A 223 -105.00 -44.54 3.16
N ALA A 224 -104.23 -44.94 4.18
CA ALA A 224 -104.52 -46.16 4.94
C ALA A 224 -105.86 -46.06 5.70
N GLN A 225 -106.13 -44.92 6.35
CA GLN A 225 -107.42 -44.65 7.00
C GLN A 225 -108.59 -44.69 6.00
N GLN A 226 -108.43 -44.08 4.82
CA GLN A 226 -109.43 -44.13 3.75
C GLN A 226 -109.63 -45.56 3.22
N ALA A 227 -108.58 -46.35 3.07
CA ALA A 227 -108.68 -47.75 2.65
C ALA A 227 -109.42 -48.61 3.70
N ASP A 228 -109.13 -48.42 4.99
CA ASP A 228 -109.85 -49.07 6.09
C ASP A 228 -111.33 -48.62 6.16
N GLU A 229 -111.62 -47.34 5.92
CA GLU A 229 -112.98 -46.81 5.87
C GLU A 229 -113.76 -47.36 4.67
N ILE A 230 -113.15 -47.40 3.47
CA ILE A 230 -113.72 -48.05 2.28
C ILE A 230 -114.01 -49.54 2.57
N LYS A 231 -113.08 -50.25 3.21
CA LYS A 231 -113.27 -51.67 3.58
C LYS A 231 -114.40 -51.86 4.60
N ARG A 232 -114.54 -50.96 5.59
CA ARG A 232 -115.69 -50.93 6.52
C ARG A 232 -117.00 -50.67 5.80
N LEU A 233 -117.03 -49.70 4.88
CA LEU A 233 -118.22 -49.38 4.08
C LEU A 233 -118.60 -50.53 3.14
N GLN A 234 -117.64 -51.20 2.49
CA GLN A 234 -117.88 -52.42 1.71
C GLN A 234 -118.44 -53.55 2.56
N THR A 235 -117.93 -53.75 3.78
CA THR A 235 -118.44 -54.75 4.73
C THR A 235 -119.87 -54.41 5.18
N ALA A 236 -120.15 -53.14 5.48
CA ALA A 236 -121.47 -52.66 5.83
C ALA A 236 -122.47 -52.77 4.66
N LEU A 237 -122.03 -52.48 3.43
CA LEU A 237 -122.84 -52.66 2.22
C LEU A 237 -123.16 -54.13 1.99
N SER A 238 -122.17 -55.03 2.07
CA SER A 238 -122.40 -56.47 1.93
C SER A 238 -123.33 -57.03 3.01
N ASN A 239 -123.22 -56.56 4.26
CA ASN A 239 -124.16 -56.90 5.32
C ASN A 239 -125.58 -56.37 5.05
N SER A 240 -125.71 -55.17 4.47
CA SER A 240 -127.00 -54.57 4.07
C SER A 240 -127.63 -55.30 2.89
N GLU A 241 -126.83 -55.69 1.90
CA GLU A 241 -127.24 -56.54 0.78
C GLU A 241 -127.70 -57.92 1.27
N LYS A 242 -126.95 -58.53 2.21
CA LYS A 242 -127.34 -59.81 2.83
C LYS A 242 -128.67 -59.68 3.60
N SER A 243 -128.82 -58.63 4.40
CA SER A 243 -130.08 -58.35 5.11
C SER A 243 -131.25 -58.09 4.14
N ARG A 244 -130.98 -57.45 2.99
CA ARG A 244 -131.95 -57.26 1.92
C ARG A 244 -132.34 -58.59 1.26
N THR A 245 -131.39 -59.49 0.97
CA THR A 245 -131.71 -60.83 0.45
C THR A 245 -132.48 -61.66 1.47
N GLU A 246 -132.07 -61.66 2.75
CA GLU A 246 -132.82 -62.31 3.84
C GLU A 246 -134.25 -61.75 3.94
N SER A 247 -134.45 -60.44 3.78
CA SER A 247 -135.79 -59.84 3.73
C SER A 247 -136.59 -60.24 2.49
N GLN A 248 -135.94 -60.45 1.34
CA GLN A 248 -136.60 -60.93 0.10
C GLN A 248 -136.97 -62.41 0.20
N ASP A 249 -136.11 -63.24 0.81
CA ASP A 249 -136.37 -64.66 1.05
C ASP A 249 -137.46 -64.86 2.11
N ASN A 250 -137.50 -64.01 3.15
CA ASN A 250 -138.62 -63.95 4.09
C ASN A 250 -139.92 -63.53 3.40
N GLN A 251 -139.87 -62.57 2.47
CA GLN A 251 -141.03 -62.12 1.70
C GLN A 251 -141.52 -63.20 0.72
N SER A 252 -140.62 -63.92 0.04
CA SER A 252 -140.98 -65.02 -0.87
C SER A 252 -141.53 -66.21 -0.09
N SER A 253 -140.95 -66.54 1.06
CA SER A 253 -141.44 -67.57 1.98
C SER A 253 -142.84 -67.24 2.52
N ALA A 254 -143.09 -65.97 2.89
CA ALA A 254 -144.42 -65.52 3.29
C ALA A 254 -145.44 -65.61 2.15
N LEU A 255 -145.02 -65.40 0.90
CA LEU A 255 -145.86 -65.48 -0.30
C LEU A 255 -146.16 -66.95 -0.67
N GLU A 256 -145.21 -67.86 -0.52
CA GLU A 256 -145.44 -69.31 -0.59
C GLU A 256 -146.37 -69.79 0.54
N LEU A 257 -146.20 -69.30 1.78
CA LEU A 257 -147.11 -69.62 2.89
C LEU A 257 -148.54 -69.14 2.59
N ALA A 258 -148.69 -67.94 2.00
CA ALA A 258 -149.98 -67.42 1.57
C ALA A 258 -150.62 -68.27 0.45
N LYS A 259 -149.84 -68.74 -0.54
CA LYS A 259 -150.31 -69.70 -1.55
C LYS A 259 -150.73 -71.04 -0.91
N ALA A 260 -149.96 -71.56 0.05
CA ALA A 260 -150.28 -72.80 0.74
C ALA A 260 -151.58 -72.70 1.56
N LEU A 261 -151.79 -71.58 2.25
CA LEU A 261 -153.05 -71.28 2.93
C LEU A 261 -154.22 -71.13 1.94
N GLN A 262 -153.99 -70.50 0.79
CA GLN A 262 -155.00 -70.40 -0.28
C GLN A 262 -155.35 -71.77 -0.87
N ALA A 263 -154.35 -72.66 -1.03
CA ALA A 263 -154.57 -74.04 -1.46
C ALA A 263 -155.36 -74.85 -0.42
N GLN A 264 -155.03 -74.74 0.88
CA GLN A 264 -155.82 -75.35 1.96
C GLN A 264 -157.27 -74.86 1.98
N LEU A 265 -157.50 -73.56 1.76
CA LEU A 265 -158.86 -73.00 1.67
C LEU A 265 -159.63 -73.59 0.47
N SER A 266 -158.97 -73.78 -0.67
CA SER A 266 -159.59 -74.41 -1.85
C SER A 266 -159.91 -75.90 -1.64
N ALA A 267 -159.06 -76.63 -0.91
CA ALA A 267 -159.29 -78.03 -0.54
C ALA A 267 -160.46 -78.16 0.45
N ALA A 268 -160.57 -77.25 1.41
CA ALA A 268 -161.70 -77.22 2.35
C ALA A 268 -163.05 -76.98 1.66
N LEU A 269 -163.09 -76.13 0.62
CA LEU A 269 -164.29 -75.89 -0.19
C LEU A 269 -164.69 -77.11 -1.03
N ALA A 270 -163.72 -77.90 -1.52
CA ALA A 270 -164.01 -79.14 -2.24
C ALA A 270 -164.59 -80.25 -1.33
N ALA A 271 -164.17 -80.30 -0.07
CA ALA A 271 -164.65 -81.29 0.91
C ALA A 271 -166.14 -81.09 1.28
N VAL A 272 -166.66 -79.87 1.20
CA VAL A 272 -168.09 -79.59 1.47
C VAL A 272 -168.99 -80.11 0.34
N ALA A 273 -168.55 -80.02 -0.92
CA ALA A 273 -169.34 -80.46 -2.07
C ALA A 273 -169.54 -81.99 -2.15
N GLN A 274 -168.64 -82.80 -1.57
CA GLN A 274 -168.76 -84.27 -1.55
C GLN A 274 -169.61 -84.80 -0.38
N ALA A 275 -170.08 -83.93 0.53
CA ALA A 275 -170.84 -84.33 1.70
C ALA A 275 -172.36 -84.41 1.46
N GLU A 276 -172.89 -83.81 0.38
CA GLU A 276 -174.34 -83.73 0.14
C GLU A 276 -174.90 -84.89 -0.70
N ASP A 277 -174.15 -85.43 -1.67
CA ASP A 277 -174.60 -86.53 -2.55
C ASP A 277 -174.62 -87.92 -1.88
N ALA A 278 -173.87 -88.14 -0.80
CA ALA A 278 -173.79 -89.44 -0.11
C ALA A 278 -175.00 -89.75 0.80
N ARG A 279 -175.90 -88.78 1.01
CA ARG A 279 -177.02 -88.88 1.97
C ARG A 279 -178.27 -89.58 1.40
N ALA A 280 -178.29 -89.91 0.10
CA ALA A 280 -179.45 -90.49 -0.58
C ALA A 280 -179.44 -92.03 -0.76
N LEU A 281 -178.35 -92.71 -0.42
CA LEU A 281 -178.18 -94.16 -0.67
C LEU A 281 -178.01 -95.03 0.59
N LEU A 282 -178.03 -94.43 1.79
CA LEU A 282 -177.95 -95.10 3.09
C LEU A 282 -179.34 -95.41 3.70
N GLN A 283 -180.27 -95.91 2.88
CA GLN A 283 -181.58 -96.44 3.36
C GLN A 283 -181.93 -97.80 2.72
N ALA A 284 -180.93 -98.53 2.22
CA ALA A 284 -181.08 -99.94 1.82
C ALA A 284 -179.79 -100.73 2.09
N LYS A 285 -179.85 -101.68 3.04
CA LYS A 285 -178.77 -102.61 3.50
C LYS A 285 -177.62 -101.89 4.24
N VAL A 286 -177.52 -101.87 5.57
CA VAL A 286 -178.15 -102.65 6.67
C VAL A 286 -177.65 -104.10 6.86
N ASP A 287 -177.19 -104.81 5.83
CA ASP A 287 -176.69 -106.19 6.00
C ASP A 287 -175.17 -106.30 5.93
N SER A 288 -174.57 -106.95 6.94
CA SER A 288 -173.16 -107.39 7.04
C SER A 288 -172.08 -106.37 7.47
N THR A 289 -172.31 -105.74 8.61
CA THR A 289 -171.38 -105.61 9.77
C THR A 289 -169.95 -106.20 9.71
N THR A 290 -169.03 -105.52 10.45
CA THR A 290 -167.89 -106.04 11.27
C THR A 290 -166.62 -106.58 10.54
N LYS A 291 -165.36 -106.35 10.99
CA LYS A 291 -164.82 -105.74 12.24
C LYS A 291 -163.30 -105.39 12.17
N GLU A 292 -162.90 -104.31 12.87
CA GLU A 292 -161.66 -104.10 13.69
C GLU A 292 -160.25 -104.00 13.04
N LEU A 293 -159.42 -102.95 13.29
CA LEU A 293 -158.55 -102.57 14.47
C LEU A 293 -157.21 -103.37 14.51
N ASP A 294 -155.99 -102.89 14.85
CA ASP A 294 -155.54 -101.72 15.65
C ASP A 294 -153.98 -101.42 15.56
N ALA A 295 -153.47 -100.29 16.12
CA ALA A 295 -152.09 -99.98 16.67
C ALA A 295 -150.77 -99.93 15.78
N ALA A 296 -149.59 -99.33 16.13
CA ALA A 296 -149.14 -98.16 16.96
C ALA A 296 -147.56 -97.87 16.99
N MET A 297 -147.12 -96.63 17.29
CA MET A 297 -145.85 -96.12 17.98
C MET A 297 -144.39 -96.07 17.35
N SER A 298 -143.32 -95.77 18.15
CA SER A 298 -142.23 -94.74 17.92
C SER A 298 -140.76 -95.07 18.39
N GLU A 299 -139.75 -94.23 18.00
CA GLU A 299 -138.53 -93.72 18.75
C GLU A 299 -137.05 -94.25 18.61
N ALA A 300 -136.05 -93.40 19.02
CA ALA A 300 -134.57 -93.55 19.31
C ALA A 300 -133.51 -93.45 18.16
N ALA A 301 -132.20 -93.05 18.31
CA ALA A 301 -131.27 -92.75 19.44
C ALA A 301 -130.06 -91.79 19.05
N THR A 302 -129.04 -91.60 19.94
CA THR A 302 -128.04 -90.48 19.93
C THR A 302 -126.55 -90.89 20.23
N GLN A 303 -125.58 -89.97 20.01
CA GLN A 303 -124.16 -89.91 20.49
C GLN A 303 -123.11 -90.82 19.75
N ALA A 304 -121.80 -90.52 19.63
CA ALA A 304 -120.86 -89.45 20.09
C ALA A 304 -119.70 -89.26 19.02
N ALA A 305 -118.55 -88.56 19.16
CA ALA A 305 -117.90 -87.75 20.23
C ALA A 305 -116.79 -86.79 19.67
N ASN A 306 -116.54 -85.66 20.37
CA ASN A 306 -115.26 -85.12 20.94
C ASN A 306 -113.88 -85.38 20.28
N GLN A 307 -112.89 -84.47 20.21
CA GLN A 307 -112.65 -83.12 20.82
C GLN A 307 -111.59 -82.33 19.97
N ALA A 308 -111.72 -81.02 19.71
CA ALA A 308 -111.14 -79.85 20.45
C ALA A 308 -109.58 -79.79 20.51
N ALA A 309 -108.85 -78.76 20.03
CA ALA A 309 -108.81 -77.32 20.37
C ALA A 309 -108.24 -77.04 21.79
N ALA A 310 -107.39 -76.04 22.11
CA ALA A 310 -106.67 -75.02 21.31
C ALA A 310 -105.57 -74.30 22.17
N GLN A 311 -104.74 -73.46 21.52
CA GLN A 311 -104.12 -72.17 21.96
C GLN A 311 -103.71 -71.89 23.44
N ALA A 312 -102.45 -71.43 23.59
CA ALA A 312 -102.01 -70.35 24.50
C ALA A 312 -100.72 -69.72 23.91
N ALA A 313 -100.73 -68.47 23.40
CA ALA A 313 -100.50 -67.19 24.12
C ALA A 313 -99.03 -66.99 24.56
N GLN A 314 -98.24 -66.11 23.89
CA GLN A 314 -97.92 -64.71 24.31
C GLN A 314 -97.35 -64.63 25.75
N ILE A 315 -96.18 -64.04 26.06
CA ILE A 315 -95.70 -62.64 25.86
C ILE A 315 -94.17 -62.56 26.05
N ALA A 316 -93.45 -61.73 25.26
CA ALA A 316 -92.23 -60.93 25.61
C ALA A 316 -91.58 -60.36 24.32
N GLN A 317 -92.01 -59.20 23.82
CA GLN A 317 -91.35 -57.89 23.95
C GLN A 317 -89.89 -57.76 23.41
N ALA A 318 -89.75 -56.81 22.47
CA ALA A 318 -88.57 -55.96 22.23
C ALA A 318 -87.36 -56.50 21.40
N GLU A 319 -87.58 -56.93 20.15
CA GLU A 319 -86.54 -56.87 19.11
C GLU A 319 -87.08 -56.37 17.75
N THR A 320 -86.67 -55.17 17.34
CA THR A 320 -86.54 -54.71 15.93
C THR A 320 -85.96 -53.28 15.86
N ALA A 321 -84.75 -53.09 16.42
CA ALA A 321 -84.08 -51.79 16.39
C ALA A 321 -82.53 -51.88 16.46
N LYS A 322 -81.89 -52.53 15.48
CA LYS A 322 -80.48 -52.26 15.07
C LYS A 322 -80.06 -53.08 13.84
N ALA A 323 -80.13 -52.47 12.65
CA ALA A 323 -79.60 -53.06 11.41
C ALA A 323 -79.17 -51.99 10.37
N SER A 324 -78.68 -50.83 10.81
CA SER A 324 -78.17 -49.76 9.93
C SER A 324 -77.27 -48.78 10.68
N LEU A 325 -76.34 -49.28 11.50
CA LEU A 325 -75.48 -48.46 12.38
C LEU A 325 -73.99 -48.86 12.35
N GLU A 326 -73.54 -49.54 11.30
CA GLU A 326 -72.14 -49.93 11.10
C GLU A 326 -71.45 -49.21 9.92
N GLU A 327 -72.21 -48.58 9.02
CA GLU A 327 -71.65 -47.86 7.86
C GLU A 327 -71.16 -46.44 8.24
N ASN A 328 -71.83 -45.77 9.18
CA ASN A 328 -71.58 -44.36 9.51
C ASN A 328 -70.55 -44.10 10.63
N LEU A 329 -69.82 -45.12 11.11
CA LEU A 329 -68.70 -44.90 12.05
C LEU A 329 -67.32 -44.90 11.37
N ALA A 330 -67.20 -45.47 10.16
CA ALA A 330 -65.93 -45.54 9.42
C ALA A 330 -65.51 -44.18 8.82
N ALA A 331 -66.48 -43.33 8.43
CA ALA A 331 -66.20 -42.02 7.82
C ALA A 331 -65.74 -40.95 8.84
N ALA A 332 -66.19 -41.02 10.10
CA ALA A 332 -65.93 -39.99 11.11
C ALA A 332 -64.49 -40.01 11.66
N LEU A 333 -63.80 -41.16 11.63
CA LEU A 333 -62.42 -41.28 12.10
C LEU A 333 -61.39 -40.80 11.05
N ALA A 334 -61.72 -40.85 9.76
CA ALA A 334 -60.89 -40.30 8.69
C ALA A 334 -60.79 -38.76 8.76
N ALA A 335 -61.87 -38.08 9.19
CA ALA A 335 -61.91 -36.63 9.32
C ALA A 335 -61.05 -36.07 10.48
N LYS A 336 -60.70 -36.89 11.49
CA LYS A 336 -59.91 -36.45 12.64
C LYS A 336 -58.41 -36.42 12.36
N LEU A 337 -57.90 -37.32 11.52
CA LEU A 337 -56.48 -37.41 11.16
C LEU A 337 -56.02 -36.36 10.15
N ALA A 338 -56.95 -35.72 9.41
CA ALA A 338 -56.63 -34.61 8.51
C ALA A 338 -56.39 -33.27 9.24
N ALA A 339 -56.82 -33.13 10.50
CA ALA A 339 -56.71 -31.89 11.26
C ALA A 339 -55.38 -31.72 12.03
N GLU A 340 -54.56 -32.78 12.16
CA GLU A 340 -53.24 -32.72 12.83
C GLU A 340 -52.07 -32.36 11.91
N THR A 341 -52.27 -32.40 10.57
CA THR A 341 -51.19 -32.21 9.59
C THR A 341 -50.95 -30.75 9.20
N ASP A 342 -51.93 -29.85 9.33
CA ASP A 342 -51.74 -28.43 8.97
C ASP A 342 -51.16 -27.58 10.11
N MET A 343 -51.42 -27.92 11.38
CA MET A 343 -50.79 -27.22 12.52
C MET A 343 -49.26 -27.38 12.52
N ASN A 344 -48.75 -28.53 12.05
CA ASN A 344 -47.32 -28.79 11.91
C ASN A 344 -46.67 -28.03 10.75
N LYS A 345 -47.40 -27.73 9.66
CA LYS A 345 -46.89 -26.90 8.55
C LYS A 345 -46.76 -25.44 8.94
N VAL A 346 -47.77 -24.88 9.61
CA VAL A 346 -47.73 -23.49 10.10
C VAL A 346 -46.60 -23.32 11.12
N ALA A 347 -46.43 -24.26 12.05
CA ALA A 347 -45.30 -24.25 12.98
C ALA A 347 -43.93 -24.31 12.28
N ALA A 348 -43.79 -25.10 11.22
CA ALA A 348 -42.56 -25.17 10.43
C ALA A 348 -42.29 -23.86 9.65
N GLN A 349 -43.31 -23.26 9.05
CA GLN A 349 -43.20 -21.97 8.34
C GLN A 349 -42.84 -20.82 9.29
N LEU A 350 -43.43 -20.75 10.48
CA LEU A 350 -43.10 -19.74 11.50
C LEU A 350 -41.67 -19.90 12.02
N LYS A 351 -41.20 -21.15 12.19
CA LYS A 351 -39.82 -21.45 12.60
C LYS A 351 -38.81 -21.09 11.50
N ALA A 352 -39.16 -21.31 10.23
CA ALA A 352 -38.35 -20.89 9.09
C ALA A 352 -38.31 -19.36 8.93
N ALA A 353 -39.44 -18.66 9.10
CA ALA A 353 -39.52 -17.21 9.06
C ALA A 353 -38.74 -16.54 10.20
N LEU A 354 -38.81 -17.09 11.43
CA LEU A 354 -38.00 -16.62 12.55
C LEU A 354 -36.51 -16.90 12.35
N ALA A 355 -36.13 -18.04 11.78
CA ALA A 355 -34.74 -18.33 11.43
C ALA A 355 -34.22 -17.40 10.33
N ALA A 356 -35.01 -17.11 9.30
CA ALA A 356 -34.67 -16.16 8.24
C ALA A 356 -34.53 -14.72 8.78
N LYS A 357 -35.42 -14.30 9.69
CA LYS A 357 -35.32 -13.00 10.35
C LYS A 357 -34.05 -12.91 11.22
N LEU A 358 -33.76 -13.95 12.01
CA LEU A 358 -32.60 -13.95 12.91
C LEU A 358 -31.27 -14.02 12.13
N ALA A 359 -31.26 -14.68 10.97
CA ALA A 359 -30.15 -14.61 10.01
C ALA A 359 -30.01 -13.20 9.41
N ALA A 360 -31.10 -12.55 9.00
CA ALA A 360 -31.07 -11.17 8.48
C ALA A 360 -30.60 -10.16 9.55
N ASP A 361 -31.02 -10.31 10.80
CA ASP A 361 -30.56 -9.49 11.93
C ASP A 361 -29.05 -9.71 12.21
N GLN A 362 -28.54 -10.95 12.04
CA GLN A 362 -27.11 -11.27 12.14
C GLN A 362 -26.29 -10.71 10.97
N ASP A 363 -26.79 -10.80 9.74
CA ASP A 363 -26.15 -10.20 8.56
C ASP A 363 -26.12 -8.67 8.66
N LEU A 364 -27.18 -8.05 9.20
CA LEU A 364 -27.22 -6.60 9.44
C LEU A 364 -26.17 -6.18 10.48
N ALA A 365 -26.01 -6.94 11.57
CA ALA A 365 -24.97 -6.70 12.56
C ALA A 365 -23.56 -6.83 11.96
N ALA A 366 -23.31 -7.89 11.17
CA ALA A 366 -22.02 -8.08 10.48
C ALA A 366 -21.73 -6.97 9.46
N GLN A 367 -22.75 -6.44 8.77
CA GLN A 367 -22.61 -5.30 7.85
C GLN A 367 -22.35 -3.97 8.58
N LEU A 368 -22.88 -3.78 9.78
CA LEU A 368 -22.58 -2.62 10.62
C LEU A 368 -21.13 -2.65 11.11
N ASP A 369 -20.67 -3.79 11.66
CA ASP A 369 -19.28 -3.99 12.06
C ASP A 369 -18.30 -3.79 10.89
N ALA A 370 -18.63 -4.32 9.70
CA ALA A 370 -17.82 -4.13 8.49
C ALA A 370 -17.76 -2.66 8.03
N ARG A 371 -18.86 -1.90 8.15
CA ARG A 371 -18.88 -0.44 7.90
C ARG A 371 -18.05 0.34 8.91
N GLU A 372 -18.07 -0.09 10.18
CA GLU A 372 -17.30 0.55 11.24
C GLU A 372 -15.79 0.29 11.07
N GLN A 373 -15.41 -0.93 10.70
CA GLN A 373 -14.05 -1.26 10.26
C GLN A 373 -13.62 -0.46 9.01
N GLN A 374 -14.49 -0.32 8.00
CA GLN A 374 -14.20 0.52 6.83
C GLN A 374 -13.99 2.00 7.19
N LYS A 375 -14.77 2.55 8.14
CA LYS A 375 -14.55 3.93 8.64
C LYS A 375 -13.17 4.06 9.31
N ILE A 376 -12.79 3.12 10.16
CA ILE A 376 -11.48 3.12 10.83
C ILE A 376 -10.35 3.05 9.80
N LEU A 377 -10.46 2.18 8.79
CA LEU A 377 -9.50 2.07 7.69
C LEU A 377 -9.41 3.36 6.86
N LEU A 378 -10.54 3.99 6.52
CA LEU A 378 -10.58 5.27 5.82
C LEU A 378 -9.93 6.39 6.64
N GLN A 379 -10.18 6.42 7.95
CA GLN A 379 -9.61 7.42 8.86
C GLN A 379 -8.09 7.21 9.03
N GLN A 380 -7.61 5.97 9.13
CA GLN A 380 -6.18 5.64 9.12
C GLN A 380 -5.51 6.00 7.78
N ALA A 381 -6.18 5.77 6.65
CA ALA A 381 -5.67 6.14 5.33
C ALA A 381 -5.58 7.67 5.17
N GLN A 382 -6.57 8.42 5.66
CA GLN A 382 -6.53 9.88 5.70
C GLN A 382 -5.41 10.40 6.60
N GLN A 383 -5.20 9.78 7.76
CA GLN A 383 -4.11 10.14 8.68
C GLN A 383 -2.74 9.92 8.03
N THR A 384 -2.50 8.73 7.45
CA THR A 384 -1.23 8.41 6.78
C THR A 384 -0.97 9.29 5.54
N LEU A 385 -2.00 9.70 4.80
CA LEU A 385 -1.88 10.68 3.72
C LEU A 385 -1.50 12.09 4.24
N LEU A 386 -2.03 12.50 5.39
CA LEU A 386 -1.65 13.76 6.03
C LEU A 386 -0.19 13.73 6.50
N ASP A 387 0.21 12.64 7.15
CA ASP A 387 1.55 12.46 7.70
C ASP A 387 2.60 12.41 6.56
N THR A 388 2.37 11.62 5.50
CA THR A 388 3.24 11.59 4.32
C THR A 388 3.27 12.93 3.55
N SER A 389 2.15 13.66 3.51
CA SER A 389 2.16 15.03 2.95
C SER A 389 3.00 15.99 3.77
N GLN A 390 3.08 15.83 5.10
CA GLN A 390 3.95 16.65 5.95
C GLN A 390 5.43 16.25 5.80
N GLU A 391 5.73 14.96 5.70
CA GLU A 391 7.09 14.47 5.41
C GLU A 391 7.60 14.99 4.05
N LEU A 392 6.77 14.96 3.00
CA LEU A 392 7.09 15.53 1.69
C LEU A 392 7.40 17.04 1.78
N GLN A 393 6.57 17.82 2.49
CA GLN A 393 6.84 19.26 2.69
C GLN A 393 8.13 19.52 3.49
N GLN A 394 8.46 18.66 4.46
CA GLN A 394 9.74 18.76 5.18
C GLN A 394 10.91 18.40 4.28
N SER A 395 10.77 17.39 3.43
CA SER A 395 11.78 17.00 2.43
C SER A 395 12.03 18.12 1.43
N ASP A 396 10.98 18.70 0.84
CA ASP A 396 11.08 19.86 -0.07
C ASP A 396 11.76 21.06 0.63
N ALA A 397 11.43 21.33 1.89
CA ALA A 397 12.07 22.40 2.66
C ALA A 397 13.56 22.11 2.99
N GLN A 398 13.96 20.85 3.13
CA GLN A 398 15.36 20.45 3.25
C GLN A 398 16.11 20.55 1.92
N LEU A 399 15.49 20.09 0.82
CA LEU A 399 16.04 20.20 -0.53
C LEU A 399 16.27 21.66 -0.94
N LEU A 400 15.30 22.55 -0.67
CA LEU A 400 15.45 23.98 -0.93
C LEU A 400 16.57 24.63 -0.08
N LYS A 401 16.84 24.10 1.12
CA LYS A 401 18.01 24.52 1.93
C LYS A 401 19.31 24.00 1.35
N ALA A 402 19.36 22.73 0.94
CA ALA A 402 20.54 22.12 0.31
C ALA A 402 20.89 22.81 -1.02
N GLU A 403 19.91 23.14 -1.86
CA GLU A 403 20.10 23.88 -3.10
C GLU A 403 20.64 25.29 -2.85
N ARG A 404 20.12 26.00 -1.84
CA ARG A 404 20.67 27.31 -1.40
C ARG A 404 22.10 27.21 -0.87
N GLN A 405 22.42 26.14 -0.13
CA GLN A 405 23.77 25.87 0.35
C GLN A 405 24.72 25.56 -0.81
N ALA A 406 24.31 24.73 -1.77
CA ALA A 406 25.08 24.43 -2.97
C ALA A 406 25.30 25.68 -3.85
N ALA A 407 24.31 26.56 -3.96
CA ALA A 407 24.45 27.84 -4.66
C ALA A 407 25.46 28.77 -3.94
N ALA A 408 25.39 28.87 -2.61
CA ALA A 408 26.34 29.64 -1.81
C ALA A 408 27.77 29.08 -1.87
N LEU A 409 27.93 27.75 -1.82
CA LEU A 409 29.22 27.08 -1.99
C LEU A 409 29.80 27.29 -3.40
N ASN A 410 28.98 27.21 -4.45
CA ASN A 410 29.44 27.53 -5.81
C ASN A 410 29.89 28.99 -5.95
N GLN A 411 29.22 29.93 -5.29
CA GLN A 411 29.68 31.33 -5.23
C GLN A 411 31.01 31.47 -4.48
N GLN A 412 31.20 30.74 -3.38
CA GLN A 412 32.48 30.70 -2.64
C GLN A 412 33.61 30.09 -3.47
N VAL A 413 33.37 28.96 -4.16
CA VAL A 413 34.34 28.33 -5.06
C VAL A 413 34.70 29.24 -6.24
N ALA A 414 33.73 29.98 -6.80
CA ALA A 414 34.00 30.97 -7.83
C ALA A 414 34.85 32.14 -7.32
N ALA A 415 34.58 32.65 -6.11
CA ALA A 415 35.38 33.69 -5.48
C ALA A 415 36.81 33.22 -5.15
N LEU A 416 36.96 31.99 -4.63
CA LEU A 416 38.27 31.37 -4.36
C LEU A 416 39.05 31.14 -5.65
N ARG A 417 38.41 30.74 -6.76
CA ARG A 417 39.05 30.65 -8.08
C ARG A 417 39.53 32.00 -8.59
N GLN A 418 38.76 33.08 -8.40
CA GLN A 418 39.21 34.44 -8.74
C GLN A 418 40.37 34.90 -7.86
N GLN A 419 40.38 34.55 -6.57
CA GLN A 419 41.50 34.84 -5.66
C GLN A 419 42.76 34.06 -6.06
N LEU A 420 42.64 32.76 -6.36
CA LEU A 420 43.74 31.92 -6.85
C LEU A 420 44.30 32.42 -8.18
N ALA A 421 43.45 32.77 -9.16
CA ALA A 421 43.90 33.38 -10.41
C ALA A 421 44.70 34.67 -10.14
N LYS A 422 44.17 35.56 -9.29
CA LYS A 422 44.84 36.82 -8.93
C LYS A 422 46.15 36.62 -8.15
N VAL A 423 46.29 35.54 -7.38
CA VAL A 423 47.54 35.15 -6.73
C VAL A 423 48.52 34.59 -7.77
N SER A 424 48.05 33.76 -8.71
CA SER A 424 48.85 33.24 -9.82
C SER A 424 49.41 34.37 -10.69
N ASP A 425 48.57 35.34 -11.10
CA ASP A 425 48.99 36.52 -11.86
C ASP A 425 50.09 37.31 -11.10
N LEU A 426 49.94 37.48 -9.78
CA LEU A 426 50.93 38.17 -8.94
C LEU A 426 52.24 37.36 -8.79
N LEU A 427 52.16 36.03 -8.84
CA LEU A 427 53.31 35.13 -8.74
C LEU A 427 54.09 35.15 -10.06
N GLU A 428 53.41 35.07 -11.20
CA GLU A 428 53.98 35.15 -12.55
C GLU A 428 54.70 36.51 -12.77
N ILE A 429 54.07 37.62 -12.34
CA ILE A 429 54.70 38.97 -12.33
C ILE A 429 55.91 39.05 -11.38
N SER A 430 55.95 38.25 -10.31
CA SER A 430 57.11 38.17 -9.42
C SER A 430 58.24 37.36 -10.04
N GLU A 431 57.93 36.24 -10.68
CA GLU A 431 58.91 35.38 -11.37
C GLU A 431 59.56 36.10 -12.55
N GLU A 432 58.81 36.85 -13.36
CA GLU A 432 59.39 37.70 -14.41
C GLU A 432 60.41 38.71 -13.85
N LYS A 433 60.10 39.35 -12.72
CA LYS A 433 61.01 40.31 -12.06
C LYS A 433 62.24 39.64 -11.44
N ASP A 434 62.10 38.45 -10.89
CA ASP A 434 63.23 37.69 -10.36
C ASP A 434 64.16 37.23 -11.51
N ILE A 435 63.60 36.78 -12.64
CA ILE A 435 64.35 36.46 -13.87
C ILE A 435 65.08 37.71 -14.40
N GLU A 436 64.41 38.86 -14.47
CA GLU A 436 65.02 40.13 -14.90
C GLU A 436 66.18 40.53 -13.96
N SER A 437 65.95 40.46 -12.65
CA SER A 437 66.95 40.78 -11.62
C SER A 437 68.16 39.83 -11.68
N GLN A 438 67.92 38.54 -11.89
CA GLN A 438 68.97 37.53 -12.02
C GLN A 438 69.78 37.69 -13.31
N ALA A 439 69.15 38.11 -14.42
CA ALA A 439 69.83 38.49 -15.66
C ALA A 439 70.67 39.77 -15.52
N GLN A 440 70.22 40.73 -14.71
CA GLN A 440 71.00 41.92 -14.35
C GLN A 440 72.21 41.56 -13.48
N LEU A 441 72.04 40.68 -12.49
CA LEU A 441 73.13 40.15 -11.64
C LEU A 441 74.18 39.38 -12.46
N GLN A 442 73.77 38.51 -13.39
CA GLN A 442 74.71 37.85 -14.31
C GLN A 442 75.46 38.85 -15.19
N ASN A 443 74.80 39.91 -15.66
CA ASN A 443 75.47 40.98 -16.41
C ASN A 443 76.50 41.75 -15.56
N LEU A 444 76.19 42.05 -14.29
CA LEU A 444 77.14 42.64 -13.36
C LEU A 444 78.32 41.68 -13.10
N GLY A 445 78.05 40.41 -12.79
CA GLY A 445 79.08 39.38 -12.57
C GLY A 445 80.01 39.21 -13.77
N ASN A 446 79.46 39.20 -14.99
CA ASN A 446 80.25 39.16 -16.23
C ASN A 446 81.10 40.42 -16.42
N ARG A 447 80.58 41.62 -16.13
CA ARG A 447 81.35 42.87 -16.15
C ARG A 447 82.46 42.87 -15.10
N LEU A 448 82.21 42.34 -13.91
CA LEU A 448 83.15 42.28 -12.80
C LEU A 448 84.26 41.26 -13.05
N ASN A 449 83.92 40.07 -13.59
CA ASN A 449 84.87 39.09 -14.10
C ASN A 449 85.73 39.66 -15.24
N ALA A 450 85.14 40.42 -16.17
CA ALA A 450 85.88 41.10 -17.25
C ALA A 450 86.77 42.26 -16.75
N ALA A 451 86.49 42.83 -15.58
CA ALA A 451 87.34 43.81 -14.90
C ALA A 451 88.49 43.11 -14.15
N LEU A 452 88.21 42.04 -13.40
CA LEU A 452 89.20 41.20 -12.73
C LEU A 452 90.19 40.57 -13.72
N ALA A 453 89.71 40.05 -14.85
CA ALA A 453 90.55 39.51 -15.90
C ALA A 453 91.48 40.56 -16.52
N ARG A 454 90.99 41.80 -16.69
CA ARG A 454 91.81 42.94 -17.13
C ARG A 454 92.89 43.28 -16.10
N ALA A 455 92.52 43.47 -14.84
CA ALA A 455 93.46 43.74 -13.74
C ALA A 455 94.52 42.64 -13.61
N ALA A 456 94.13 41.35 -13.65
CA ALA A 456 95.06 40.23 -13.63
C ALA A 456 95.99 40.18 -14.86
N SER A 457 95.52 40.61 -16.04
CA SER A 457 96.34 40.72 -17.24
C SER A 457 97.36 41.85 -17.15
N GLU A 458 96.99 42.98 -16.53
CA GLU A 458 97.89 44.11 -16.27
C GLU A 458 98.94 43.75 -15.20
N GLN A 459 98.54 43.06 -14.13
CA GLN A 459 99.44 42.51 -13.10
C GLN A 459 100.50 41.59 -13.74
N ARG A 460 100.08 40.65 -14.59
CA ARG A 460 101.00 39.76 -15.34
C ARG A 460 101.88 40.52 -16.33
N ARG A 461 101.40 41.63 -16.89
CA ARG A 461 102.18 42.47 -17.81
C ARG A 461 103.25 43.27 -17.05
N ARG A 462 102.96 43.75 -15.84
CA ARG A 462 103.95 44.38 -14.94
C ARG A 462 105.04 43.41 -14.52
N LEU A 463 104.67 42.23 -14.00
CA LEU A 463 105.65 41.19 -13.62
C LEU A 463 106.61 40.83 -14.76
N LYS A 464 106.12 40.70 -16.00
CA LYS A 464 106.97 40.46 -17.17
C LYS A 464 107.90 41.61 -17.54
N LEU A 465 107.52 42.86 -17.25
CA LEU A 465 108.38 44.03 -17.45
C LEU A 465 109.48 44.06 -16.37
N GLU A 466 109.12 43.80 -15.11
CA GLU A 466 110.05 43.67 -13.98
C GLU A 466 111.07 42.53 -14.19
N GLU A 467 110.62 41.36 -14.68
CA GLU A 467 111.49 40.25 -15.06
C GLU A 467 112.45 40.62 -16.20
N ALA A 468 111.98 41.34 -17.22
CA ALA A 468 112.80 41.79 -18.33
C ALA A 468 113.83 42.87 -17.92
N GLU A 469 113.48 43.74 -16.98
CA GLU A 469 114.41 44.71 -16.40
C GLU A 469 115.45 44.03 -15.50
N ARG A 470 115.05 43.05 -14.67
CA ARG A 470 116.00 42.22 -13.92
C ARG A 470 117.00 41.51 -14.82
N GLN A 471 116.54 40.90 -15.92
CA GLN A 471 117.44 40.26 -16.89
C GLN A 471 118.41 41.24 -17.56
N ARG A 472 117.99 42.49 -17.83
CA ARG A 472 118.91 43.54 -18.30
C ARG A 472 119.96 43.88 -17.25
N LEU A 473 119.55 44.09 -15.99
CA LEU A 473 120.45 44.43 -14.89
C LEU A 473 121.43 43.29 -14.56
N GLU A 474 121.02 42.03 -14.67
CA GLU A 474 121.91 40.87 -14.55
C GLU A 474 122.90 40.77 -15.73
N ALA A 475 122.45 41.00 -16.96
CA ALA A 475 123.31 41.04 -18.15
C ALA A 475 124.29 42.25 -18.15
N GLU A 476 123.96 43.33 -17.44
CA GLU A 476 124.81 44.49 -17.24
C GLU A 476 125.84 44.24 -16.12
N LYS A 477 125.45 43.60 -15.01
CA LYS A 477 126.38 43.12 -13.98
C LYS A 477 127.41 42.13 -14.53
N LEU A 478 126.98 41.16 -15.33
CA LEU A 478 127.87 40.20 -16.00
C LEU A 478 128.86 40.83 -17.00
N LYS A 479 128.64 42.08 -17.42
CA LYS A 479 129.59 42.87 -18.24
C LYS A 479 130.54 43.75 -17.43
N LEU A 480 130.31 43.88 -16.12
CA LEU A 480 131.14 44.65 -15.19
C LEU A 480 132.08 43.75 -14.36
N GLU A 481 131.89 42.43 -14.44
CA GLU A 481 132.75 41.41 -13.78
C GLU A 481 133.76 40.74 -14.75
N ALA A 482 133.91 41.28 -15.97
CA ALA A 482 134.84 40.80 -17.01
C ALA A 482 135.71 41.94 -17.57
#